data_AF-A0A0F8X9E2-F1
#
_entry.id   AF-A0A0F8X9E2-F1
#
_cell.length_a   1.000
_cell.length_b   1.000
_cell.length_c   1.000
_cell.angle_alpha   90.00
_cell.angle_beta   90.00
_cell.angle_gamma   90.00
#
_symmetry.space_group_name_H-M   'P 1'
#
loop_
_entity.id
_entity.type
_entity.pdbx_description
1 polymer ?
#
loop_
_entity_poly.entity_id
_entity_poly.type
_entity_poly.pdbx_seq_one_letter_code
_entity_poly.pdbx_strand_id
1 'polypeptide(L)'
;MMTESRETYMKRRKTTTQEYHVNNLRKLIQDGEKLRDLPNFPEEGYYDRGDGKGWWMLTKQSAIKSYVNLYLKILQRNPYINTCFIDPLSSFGMVKLTKNGGRDVLTIPGISLNAALVSLEKEKGFSEFYINDIDPNARRIISRRFDSLNTANDNVLSVNIEPPEKGKVDPNKWINN
;
A
#
# COMPACT_ATOMS: atom_id res chain seq x y z
N MET A 1 39.25 27.01 14.29
CA MET A 1 38.25 26.59 13.28
C MET A 1 38.43 25.10 13.05
N MET A 2 37.46 24.26 13.42
CA MET A 2 37.52 22.83 13.14
C MET A 2 37.08 22.57 11.70
N THR A 3 37.97 22.03 10.88
CA THR A 3 37.66 21.53 9.56
C THR A 3 36.91 20.21 9.69
N GLU A 4 35.61 20.23 9.37
CA GLU A 4 34.81 19.01 9.28
C GLU A 4 35.46 18.05 8.25
N SER A 5 35.64 16.78 8.61
CA SER A 5 36.23 15.81 7.69
C SER A 5 35.32 15.61 6.47
N ARG A 6 35.92 15.36 5.30
CA ARG A 6 35.18 15.11 4.04
C ARG A 6 34.19 13.95 4.17
N GLU A 7 34.47 12.98 5.04
CA GLU A 7 33.56 11.89 5.40
C GLU A 7 32.34 12.36 6.19
N THR A 8 32.51 13.32 7.09
CA THR A 8 31.41 13.94 7.85
C THR A 8 30.53 14.81 6.94
N TYR A 9 31.14 15.51 5.98
CA TYR A 9 30.43 16.27 4.94
C TYR A 9 29.64 15.35 3.98
N MET A 10 30.24 14.24 3.54
CA MET A 10 29.59 13.24 2.69
C MET A 10 28.44 12.50 3.41
N LYS A 11 28.54 12.30 4.73
CA LYS A 11 27.44 11.77 5.56
C LYS A 11 26.21 12.68 5.61
N ARG A 12 26.37 13.99 5.35
CA ARG A 12 25.28 14.98 5.27
C ARG A 12 24.78 15.25 3.86
N ARG A 13 25.19 14.48 2.84
CA ARG A 13 24.57 14.59 1.51
C ARG A 13 23.09 14.27 1.64
N LYS A 14 22.26 15.31 1.51
CA LYS A 14 20.83 15.17 1.19
C LYS A 14 20.73 14.18 0.04
N THR A 15 20.02 13.08 0.26
CA THR A 15 19.61 12.15 -0.80
C THR A 15 19.15 12.97 -2.00
N THR A 16 19.72 12.73 -3.17
CA THR A 16 19.28 13.42 -4.38
C THR A 16 17.81 13.06 -4.64
N THR A 17 17.06 13.95 -5.30
CA THR A 17 15.66 13.68 -5.68
C THR A 17 15.54 12.35 -6.45
N GLN A 18 16.51 12.05 -7.32
CA GLN A 18 16.54 10.78 -8.05
C GLN A 18 16.72 9.57 -7.14
N GLU A 19 17.69 9.58 -6.22
CA GLU A 19 17.90 8.50 -5.26
C GLU A 19 16.68 8.28 -4.36
N TYR A 20 16.01 9.38 -3.96
CA TYR A 20 14.78 9.31 -3.18
C TYR A 20 13.67 8.55 -3.95
N HIS A 21 13.44 8.89 -5.22
CA HIS A 21 12.45 8.19 -6.04
C HIS A 21 12.80 6.73 -6.28
N VAL A 22 14.07 6.43 -6.58
CA VAL A 22 14.53 5.05 -6.80
C VAL A 22 14.36 4.20 -5.53
N ASN A 23 14.67 4.74 -4.35
CA ASN A 23 14.51 4.02 -3.10
C ASN A 23 13.03 3.76 -2.77
N ASN A 24 12.13 4.70 -3.06
CA ASN A 24 10.69 4.47 -2.90
C ASN A 24 10.17 3.36 -3.82
N LEU A 25 10.63 3.33 -5.07
CA LEU A 25 10.28 2.25 -5.99
C LEU A 25 10.80 0.89 -5.50
N ARG A 26 12.05 0.81 -5.05
CA ARG A 26 12.62 -0.42 -4.47
C ARG A 26 11.80 -0.92 -3.28
N LYS A 27 11.46 -0.03 -2.35
CA LYS A 27 10.65 -0.38 -1.18
C LYS A 27 9.25 -0.86 -1.59
N LEU A 28 8.62 -0.21 -2.58
CA LEU A 28 7.32 -0.64 -3.09
C LEU A 28 7.35 -2.05 -3.70
N ILE A 29 8.44 -2.40 -4.39
CA ILE A 29 8.66 -3.75 -4.95
C ILE A 29 8.85 -4.76 -3.82
N GLN A 30 9.73 -4.46 -2.86
CA GLN A 30 9.99 -5.31 -1.69
C GLN A 30 8.72 -5.55 -0.87
N ASP A 31 7.88 -4.53 -0.72
CA ASP A 31 6.60 -4.65 -0.02
C ASP A 31 5.63 -5.58 -0.77
N GLY A 32 5.65 -5.56 -2.11
CA GLY A 32 4.87 -6.47 -2.94
C GLY A 32 5.35 -7.92 -2.84
N GLU A 33 6.67 -8.13 -2.76
CA GLU A 33 7.27 -9.44 -2.51
C GLU A 33 6.90 -9.95 -1.11
N LYS A 34 7.12 -9.13 -0.07
CA LYS A 34 6.78 -9.46 1.32
C LYS A 34 5.33 -9.90 1.47
N LEU A 35 4.38 -9.21 0.82
CA LEU A 35 2.97 -9.58 0.88
C LEU A 35 2.71 -10.97 0.29
N ARG A 36 3.32 -11.29 -0.85
CA ARG A 36 3.15 -12.60 -1.51
C ARG A 36 3.75 -13.74 -0.71
N ASP A 37 4.79 -13.46 0.09
CA ASP A 37 5.43 -14.44 0.96
C ASP A 37 4.65 -14.69 2.27
N LEU A 38 3.53 -13.98 2.51
CA LEU A 38 2.72 -14.19 3.71
C LEU A 38 1.97 -15.54 3.64
N PRO A 39 1.79 -16.24 4.78
CA PRO A 39 0.99 -17.45 4.83
C PRO A 39 -0.43 -17.24 4.28
N ASN A 40 -0.89 -18.18 3.47
CA ASN A 40 -2.22 -18.19 2.85
C ASN A 40 -2.55 -16.99 1.94
N PHE A 41 -1.56 -16.18 1.54
CA PHE A 41 -1.80 -15.01 0.70
C PHE A 41 -2.30 -15.43 -0.69
N PRO A 42 -3.46 -14.92 -1.16
CA PRO A 42 -3.99 -15.24 -2.47
C PRO A 42 -3.06 -14.81 -3.63
N GLU A 43 -2.59 -15.78 -4.41
CA GLU A 43 -1.77 -15.56 -5.60
C GLU A 43 -2.61 -15.14 -6.81
N GLU A 44 -3.94 -15.29 -6.75
CA GLU A 44 -4.88 -14.89 -7.80
C GLU A 44 -5.37 -13.44 -7.67
N GLY A 45 -5.87 -12.88 -8.78
CA GLY A 45 -6.52 -11.57 -8.81
C GLY A 45 -5.56 -10.40 -8.66
N TYR A 46 -5.34 -9.68 -9.75
CA TYR A 46 -4.53 -8.47 -9.75
C TYR A 46 -5.26 -7.38 -10.52
N TYR A 47 -4.96 -6.14 -10.17
CA TYR A 47 -5.21 -5.04 -11.08
C TYR A 47 -4.17 -5.08 -12.21
N ASP A 48 -4.47 -5.85 -13.25
CA ASP A 48 -3.56 -6.09 -14.36
C ASP A 48 -3.44 -4.85 -15.26
N ARG A 49 -2.20 -4.47 -15.55
CA ARG A 49 -1.83 -3.51 -16.60
C ARG A 49 -0.84 -4.17 -17.55
N GLY A 50 -1.30 -4.37 -18.78
CA GLY A 50 -0.47 -4.96 -19.84
C GLY A 50 0.70 -4.06 -20.27
N ASP A 51 1.51 -4.60 -21.17
CA ASP A 51 2.78 -4.03 -21.60
C ASP A 51 2.76 -2.54 -21.94
N GLY A 52 3.70 -1.81 -21.33
CA GLY A 52 3.87 -0.36 -21.52
C GLY A 52 2.74 0.48 -20.91
N LYS A 53 1.70 -0.14 -20.35
CA LYS A 53 0.58 0.51 -19.66
C LYS A 53 0.79 0.40 -18.16
N GLY A 54 0.36 1.42 -17.43
CA GLY A 54 0.38 1.38 -15.96
C GLY A 54 1.64 1.86 -15.27
N TRP A 55 2.64 2.42 -15.98
CA TRP A 55 3.79 3.09 -15.32
C TRP A 55 3.36 4.17 -14.33
N TRP A 56 2.26 4.87 -14.62
CA TRP A 56 1.65 5.85 -13.70
C TRP A 56 1.20 5.23 -12.38
N MET A 57 0.96 3.91 -12.30
CA MET A 57 0.66 3.22 -11.05
C MET A 57 1.86 3.23 -10.10
N LEU A 58 3.09 3.08 -10.59
CA LEU A 58 4.28 3.18 -9.75
C LEU A 58 4.41 4.56 -9.11
N THR A 59 4.17 5.61 -9.91
CA THR A 59 4.14 6.99 -9.43
C THR A 59 3.02 7.20 -8.42
N LYS A 60 1.79 6.75 -8.73
CA LYS A 60 0.63 6.86 -7.86
C LYS A 60 0.86 6.17 -6.51
N GLN A 61 1.33 4.91 -6.53
CA GLN A 61 1.55 4.14 -5.31
C GLN A 61 2.71 4.69 -4.47
N SER A 62 3.77 5.16 -5.12
CA SER A 62 4.91 5.79 -4.42
C SER A 62 4.50 7.12 -3.76
N ALA A 63 3.70 7.93 -4.46
CA ALA A 63 3.17 9.18 -3.94
C ALA A 63 2.26 8.93 -2.74
N ILE A 64 1.28 8.03 -2.87
CA ILE A 64 0.34 7.67 -1.80
C ILE A 64 1.09 7.13 -0.57
N LYS A 65 2.07 6.24 -0.75
CA LYS A 65 2.91 5.76 0.35
C LYS A 65 3.58 6.90 1.10
N SER A 66 4.13 7.87 0.36
CA SER A 66 4.78 9.05 0.93
C SER A 66 3.79 9.92 1.72
N TYR A 67 2.59 10.15 1.17
CA TYR A 67 1.52 10.90 1.84
C TYR A 67 1.03 10.20 3.11
N VAL A 68 0.74 8.90 3.04
CA VAL A 68 0.31 8.11 4.21
C VAL A 68 1.38 8.14 5.31
N ASN A 69 2.65 7.94 4.94
CA ASN A 69 3.76 7.97 5.90
C ASN A 69 3.90 9.35 6.57
N LEU A 70 3.76 10.43 5.81
CA LEU A 70 3.78 11.80 6.36
C LEU A 70 2.57 12.05 7.27
N TYR A 71 1.40 11.63 6.84
CA TYR A 71 0.15 11.82 7.57
C TYR A 71 0.17 11.10 8.92
N LEU A 72 0.58 9.82 8.94
CA LEU A 72 0.72 9.07 10.20
C LEU A 72 1.78 9.68 11.13
N LYS A 73 2.88 10.23 10.61
CA LYS A 73 3.85 10.98 11.43
C LYS A 73 3.24 12.21 12.11
N ILE A 74 2.31 12.89 11.44
CA ILE A 74 1.58 14.02 12.03
C ILE A 74 0.61 13.51 13.11
N LEU A 75 -0.08 12.39 12.85
CA LEU A 75 -1.02 11.78 13.81
C LEU A 75 -0.33 11.22 15.06
N GLN A 76 0.89 10.71 14.94
CA GLN A 76 1.69 10.29 16.11
C GLN A 76 1.93 11.44 17.10
N ARG A 77 1.94 12.69 16.63
CA ARG A 77 2.02 13.89 17.48
C ARG A 77 0.68 14.27 18.12
N ASN A 78 -0.41 13.64 17.71
CA ASN A 78 -1.78 13.90 18.14
C ASN A 78 -2.46 12.56 18.52
N PRO A 79 -2.01 11.90 19.61
CA PRO A 79 -2.39 10.52 19.93
C PRO A 79 -3.88 10.35 20.28
N TYR A 80 -4.62 11.42 20.51
CA TYR A 80 -6.06 11.38 20.80
C TYR A 80 -6.96 11.33 19.55
N ILE A 81 -6.41 11.62 18.36
CA ILE A 81 -7.19 11.64 17.12
C ILE A 81 -7.25 10.23 16.54
N ASN A 82 -8.43 9.63 16.48
CA ASN A 82 -8.65 8.39 15.73
C ASN A 82 -8.75 8.71 14.25
N THR A 83 -8.21 7.84 13.40
CA THR A 83 -8.20 8.08 11.97
C THR A 83 -8.34 6.80 11.20
N CYS A 84 -9.26 6.81 10.25
CA CYS A 84 -9.56 5.68 9.41
C CYS A 84 -8.98 5.90 8.02
N PHE A 85 -8.58 4.82 7.37
CA PHE A 85 -8.20 4.82 5.96
C PHE A 85 -9.38 4.35 5.13
N ILE A 86 -9.76 5.09 4.08
CA ILE A 86 -10.90 4.76 3.22
C ILE A 86 -10.40 4.59 1.78
N ASP A 87 -10.62 3.41 1.20
CA ASP A 87 -10.35 3.14 -0.20
C ASP A 87 -11.55 2.40 -0.83
N PRO A 88 -12.42 3.13 -1.54
CA PRO A 88 -13.69 2.59 -2.04
C PRO A 88 -13.54 1.79 -3.34
N LEU A 89 -12.36 1.82 -3.96
CA LEU A 89 -12.03 1.19 -5.25
C LEU A 89 -10.65 0.53 -5.17
N SER A 90 -10.50 -0.38 -4.22
CA SER A 90 -9.22 -1.05 -3.95
C SER A 90 -8.87 -2.13 -4.97
N SER A 91 -9.81 -2.52 -5.85
CA SER A 91 -9.64 -3.65 -6.74
C SER A 91 -9.22 -4.90 -5.94
N PHE A 92 -8.28 -5.68 -6.47
CA PHE A 92 -7.79 -6.87 -5.77
C PHE A 92 -6.79 -6.57 -4.65
N GLY A 93 -6.41 -5.31 -4.42
CA GLY A 93 -5.40 -4.93 -3.43
C GLY A 93 -3.95 -5.15 -3.87
N MET A 94 -3.69 -5.77 -5.02
CA MET A 94 -2.37 -5.88 -5.65
C MET A 94 -2.44 -5.41 -7.11
N VAL A 95 -1.35 -4.84 -7.61
CA VAL A 95 -1.22 -4.39 -9.00
C VAL A 95 -0.16 -5.24 -9.68
N LYS A 96 -0.44 -5.71 -10.89
CA LYS A 96 0.51 -6.44 -11.73
C LYS A 96 0.78 -5.64 -12.99
N LEU A 97 2.04 -5.30 -13.21
CA LEU A 97 2.53 -4.58 -14.37
C LEU A 97 3.36 -5.54 -15.21
N THR A 98 3.15 -5.57 -16.53
CA THR A 98 3.98 -6.38 -17.43
C THR A 98 4.78 -5.52 -18.41
N LYS A 99 5.90 -6.06 -18.90
CA LYS A 99 6.74 -5.47 -19.95
C LYS A 99 7.35 -6.58 -20.82
N ASN A 100 7.85 -6.19 -21.99
CA ASN A 100 8.67 -7.03 -22.87
C ASN A 100 7.97 -8.29 -23.40
N GLY A 101 6.74 -8.13 -23.86
CA GLY A 101 5.85 -9.21 -24.28
C GLY A 101 5.33 -10.04 -23.10
N GLY A 102 5.13 -9.43 -21.92
CA GLY A 102 4.74 -10.15 -20.71
C GLY A 102 5.88 -10.90 -19.98
N ARG A 103 7.12 -10.80 -20.46
CA ARG A 103 8.29 -11.51 -19.88
C ARG A 103 8.74 -10.94 -18.55
N ASP A 104 8.64 -9.63 -18.38
CA ASP A 104 8.94 -8.99 -17.10
C ASP A 104 7.62 -8.71 -16.39
N VAL A 105 7.48 -9.25 -15.17
CA VAL A 105 6.30 -9.05 -14.33
C VAL A 105 6.73 -8.36 -13.05
N LEU A 106 6.09 -7.22 -12.77
CA LEU A 106 6.25 -6.51 -11.52
C LEU A 106 4.93 -6.48 -10.76
N THR A 107 4.93 -7.03 -9.55
CA THR A 107 3.78 -6.98 -8.63
C THR A 107 4.07 -6.03 -7.48
N ILE A 108 3.19 -5.07 -7.28
CA ILE A 108 3.29 -4.08 -6.21
C ILE A 108 1.99 -4.05 -5.39
N PRO A 109 2.04 -3.61 -4.13
CA PRO A 109 0.85 -3.38 -3.34
C PRO A 109 -0.09 -2.36 -4.01
N GLY A 110 -1.39 -2.64 -3.94
CA GLY A 110 -2.44 -1.65 -4.14
C GLY A 110 -2.48 -0.62 -3.01
N ILE A 111 -3.33 0.40 -3.15
CA ILE A 111 -3.34 1.56 -2.25
C ILE A 111 -3.61 1.15 -0.80
N SER A 112 -4.67 0.37 -0.58
CA SER A 112 -5.07 -0.09 0.74
C SER A 112 -4.03 -0.99 1.42
N LEU A 113 -3.49 -2.00 0.74
CA LEU A 113 -2.41 -2.83 1.31
C LEU A 113 -1.14 -2.02 1.58
N ASN A 114 -0.80 -1.05 0.73
CA ASN A 114 0.34 -0.16 0.96
C ASN A 114 0.12 0.71 2.21
N ALA A 115 -1.09 1.27 2.39
CA ALA A 115 -1.43 2.03 3.59
C ALA A 115 -1.38 1.16 4.86
N ALA A 116 -1.86 -0.08 4.79
CA ALA A 116 -1.80 -1.04 5.88
C ALA A 116 -0.36 -1.37 6.28
N LEU A 117 0.51 -1.67 5.32
CA LEU A 117 1.94 -1.90 5.59
C LEU A 117 2.61 -0.70 6.26
N VAL A 118 2.35 0.52 5.77
CA VAL A 118 2.91 1.72 6.40
C VAL A 118 2.34 1.92 7.82
N SER A 119 1.06 1.63 8.03
CA SER A 119 0.39 1.69 9.32
C SER A 119 1.03 0.77 10.36
N LEU A 120 1.34 -0.47 9.97
CA LEU A 120 2.01 -1.47 10.81
C LEU A 120 3.46 -1.09 11.17
N GLU A 121 4.11 -0.25 10.37
CA GLU A 121 5.46 0.27 10.65
C GLU A 121 5.45 1.45 11.65
N LYS A 122 4.29 1.88 12.18
CA LYS A 122 4.16 3.01 13.12
C LYS A 122 3.69 2.55 14.49
N GLU A 123 4.15 3.27 15.52
CA GLU A 123 3.63 3.13 16.88
C GLU A 123 2.12 3.43 16.96
N LYS A 124 1.65 4.37 16.12
CA LYS A 124 0.23 4.66 15.95
C LYS A 124 -0.11 4.70 14.46
N GLY A 125 -0.81 3.64 14.02
CA GLY A 125 -1.37 3.50 12.69
C GLY A 125 -2.77 4.08 12.53
N PHE A 126 -3.45 3.75 11.43
CA PHE A 126 -4.88 3.96 11.30
C PHE A 126 -5.64 3.06 12.28
N SER A 127 -6.70 3.59 12.89
CA SER A 127 -7.56 2.83 13.80
C SER A 127 -8.38 1.78 13.06
N GLU A 128 -8.82 2.11 11.84
CA GLU A 128 -9.66 1.24 11.02
C GLU A 128 -9.39 1.44 9.53
N PHE A 129 -9.60 0.39 8.76
CA PHE A 129 -9.53 0.37 7.31
C PHE A 129 -10.91 0.09 6.75
N TYR A 130 -11.44 1.00 5.96
CA TYR A 130 -12.65 0.85 5.18
C TYR A 130 -12.22 0.62 3.74
N ILE A 131 -12.41 -0.61 3.25
CA ILE A 131 -11.86 -1.06 1.98
C ILE A 131 -12.99 -1.69 1.16
N ASN A 132 -13.10 -1.33 -0.11
CA ASN A 132 -14.19 -1.83 -0.93
C ASN A 132 -13.82 -1.93 -2.41
N ASP A 133 -14.69 -2.60 -3.18
CA ASP A 133 -14.68 -2.58 -4.63
C ASP A 133 -16.07 -2.85 -5.20
N ILE A 134 -16.33 -2.40 -6.42
CA ILE A 134 -17.58 -2.68 -7.13
C ILE A 134 -17.72 -4.18 -7.41
N ASP A 135 -16.62 -4.86 -7.73
CA ASP A 135 -16.59 -6.29 -8.05
C ASP A 135 -16.54 -7.16 -6.79
N PRO A 136 -17.57 -8.00 -6.52
CA PRO A 136 -17.56 -8.96 -5.42
C PRO A 136 -16.35 -9.88 -5.38
N ASN A 137 -15.82 -10.28 -6.54
CA ASN A 137 -14.65 -11.16 -6.58
C ASN A 137 -13.38 -10.40 -6.14
N ALA A 138 -13.25 -9.13 -6.52
CA ALA A 138 -12.20 -8.27 -6.02
C ALA A 138 -12.28 -8.12 -4.50
N ARG A 139 -13.47 -7.91 -3.95
CA ARG A 139 -13.70 -7.86 -2.49
C ARG A 139 -13.33 -9.14 -1.77
N ARG A 140 -13.70 -10.30 -2.33
CA ARG A 140 -13.33 -11.60 -1.78
C ARG A 140 -11.82 -11.77 -1.69
N ILE A 141 -11.10 -11.41 -2.74
CA ILE A 141 -9.64 -11.56 -2.82
C ILE A 141 -8.94 -10.57 -1.90
N ILE A 142 -9.35 -9.30 -1.91
CA ILE A 142 -8.72 -8.30 -1.04
C ILE A 142 -9.00 -8.57 0.44
N SER A 143 -10.18 -9.09 0.81
CA SER A 143 -10.48 -9.55 2.18
C SER A 143 -9.48 -10.60 2.62
N ARG A 144 -9.29 -11.66 1.83
CA ARG A 144 -8.32 -12.73 2.14
C ARG A 144 -6.89 -12.23 2.24
N ARG A 145 -6.49 -11.24 1.43
CA ARG A 145 -5.16 -10.61 1.51
C ARG A 145 -4.97 -9.82 2.79
N PHE A 146 -6.00 -9.10 3.22
CA PHE A 146 -6.00 -8.43 4.52
C PHE A 146 -5.99 -9.44 5.67
N ASP A 147 -6.73 -10.54 5.57
CA ASP A 147 -6.71 -11.60 6.58
C ASP A 147 -5.31 -12.23 6.72
N SER A 148 -4.63 -12.53 5.62
CA SER A 148 -3.23 -12.99 5.62
C SER A 148 -2.28 -11.97 6.25
N LEU A 149 -2.40 -10.70 5.87
CA LEU A 149 -1.60 -9.63 6.46
C LEU A 149 -1.87 -9.48 7.95
N ASN A 150 -3.14 -9.52 8.36
CA ASN A 150 -3.53 -9.32 9.75
C ASN A 150 -3.09 -10.49 10.63
N THR A 151 -3.27 -11.72 10.14
CA THR A 151 -2.82 -12.95 10.82
C THR A 151 -1.30 -12.92 11.03
N ALA A 152 -0.53 -12.47 10.04
CA ALA A 152 0.92 -12.36 10.15
C ALA A 152 1.40 -11.23 11.09
N ASN A 153 0.49 -10.38 11.56
CA ASN A 153 0.77 -9.26 12.45
C ASN A 153 -0.19 -9.27 13.65
N ASP A 154 -0.45 -10.45 14.20
CA ASP A 154 -1.20 -10.67 15.45
C ASP A 154 -2.59 -9.99 15.51
N ASN A 155 -3.27 -9.92 14.36
CA ASN A 155 -4.61 -9.34 14.19
C ASN A 155 -4.74 -7.87 14.63
N VAL A 156 -3.68 -7.09 14.44
CA VAL A 156 -3.62 -5.67 14.86
C VAL A 156 -4.55 -4.74 14.05
N LEU A 157 -4.84 -5.06 12.78
CA LEU A 157 -5.64 -4.23 11.89
C LEU A 157 -7.14 -4.49 12.06
N SER A 158 -7.93 -3.43 12.24
CA SER A 158 -9.39 -3.46 12.07
C SER A 158 -9.73 -3.17 10.61
N VAL A 159 -10.37 -4.12 9.92
CA VAL A 159 -10.63 -4.05 8.47
C VAL A 159 -12.12 -4.29 8.20
N ASN A 160 -12.75 -3.35 7.52
CA ASN A 160 -14.15 -3.36 7.12
C ASN A 160 -14.23 -3.45 5.58
N ILE A 161 -14.67 -4.61 5.09
CA ILE A 161 -14.93 -4.86 3.67
C ILE A 161 -16.37 -5.37 3.52
N GLU A 162 -17.11 -4.83 2.56
CA GLU A 162 -18.48 -5.31 2.29
C GLU A 162 -18.46 -6.77 1.79
N PRO A 163 -19.30 -7.65 2.36
CA PRO A 163 -19.35 -9.05 1.95
C PRO A 163 -19.56 -9.21 0.43
N PRO A 164 -18.85 -10.14 -0.23
CA PRO A 164 -19.07 -10.46 -1.63
C PRO A 164 -20.54 -10.82 -1.95
N GLU A 165 -21.26 -11.39 -0.99
CA GLU A 165 -22.66 -11.82 -1.10
C GLU A 165 -23.62 -10.66 -1.38
N LYS A 166 -23.26 -9.43 -1.04
CA LYS A 166 -24.05 -8.23 -1.36
C LYS A 166 -24.04 -7.86 -2.86
N GLY A 167 -23.27 -8.55 -3.69
CA GLY A 167 -23.21 -8.26 -5.12
C GLY A 167 -22.53 -6.92 -5.40
N LYS A 168 -22.87 -6.24 -6.51
CA LYS A 168 -22.20 -4.97 -6.84
C LYS A 168 -22.56 -3.89 -5.82
N VAL A 169 -21.54 -3.17 -5.34
CA VAL A 169 -21.71 -2.04 -4.41
C VAL A 169 -21.39 -0.75 -5.15
N ASP A 170 -22.20 0.29 -4.96
CA ASP A 170 -21.91 1.64 -5.44
C ASP A 170 -20.94 2.30 -4.43
N PRO A 171 -19.69 2.60 -4.83
CA PRO A 171 -18.69 3.14 -3.92
C PRO A 171 -19.09 4.52 -3.36
N ASN A 172 -19.86 5.32 -4.11
CA ASN A 172 -20.33 6.63 -3.63
C ASN A 172 -21.41 6.48 -2.57
N LYS A 173 -22.28 5.48 -2.69
CA LYS A 173 -23.30 5.20 -1.67
C LYS A 173 -22.68 4.60 -0.42
N TRP A 174 -21.64 3.81 -0.58
CA TRP A 174 -20.96 3.17 0.53
C TRP A 174 -20.21 4.16 1.42
N ILE A 175 -19.62 5.23 0.87
CA ILE A 175 -18.94 6.26 1.68
C ILE A 175 -19.93 7.18 2.42
N ASN A 176 -21.15 7.34 1.89
CA ASN A 176 -22.14 8.29 2.40
C ASN A 176 -23.14 7.68 3.40
N ASN A 177 -23.05 6.38 3.66
CA ASN A 177 -23.92 5.63 4.59
C ASN A 177 -23.13 5.17 5.80
#